data_AF-A0A0F9AHY5-F1
#
_entry.id   AF-A0A0F9AHY5-F1
#
_cell.length_a   1.000
_cell.length_b   1.000
_cell.length_c   1.000
_cell.angle_alpha   90.00
_cell.angle_beta   90.00
_cell.angle_gamma   90.00
#
_symmetry.space_group_name_H-M   'P 1'
#
loop_
_entity.id
_entity.type
_entity.pdbx_description
1 polymer ?
#
loop_
_entity_poly.entity_id
_entity_poly.type
_entity_poly.pdbx_seq_one_letter_code
_entity_poly.pdbx_strand_id
1 'polypeptide(L)'
;KYQKYLEANNALDFDDLLSKVVHLFKNFPEVLEKYQDKFRYILIDEYQDTNSIQEKIFFQLAGGSRNIYVVGDDDQSLYRFRGAAVENLVRFEERCNMFLGKKPKRIDLSINYGSSGMI
;
A
#
# COMPACT_ATOMS: atom_id res chain seq x y z
N LYS A 1 9.35 24.87 9.51
CA LYS A 1 10.60 24.98 10.31
C LYS A 1 11.23 23.61 10.54
N TYR A 2 10.48 22.59 10.97
CA TYR A 2 10.95 21.20 11.12
C TYR A 2 11.50 20.58 9.82
N GLN A 3 10.72 20.55 8.74
CA GLN A 3 11.17 19.98 7.46
C GLN A 3 12.42 20.66 6.88
N LYS A 4 12.49 22.01 6.92
CA LYS A 4 13.70 22.76 6.54
C LYS A 4 14.94 22.42 7.38
N TYR A 5 14.75 22.01 8.63
CA TYR A 5 15.84 21.58 9.50
C TYR A 5 16.34 20.18 9.11
N LEU A 6 15.44 19.24 8.80
CA LEU A 6 15.80 17.92 8.28
C LEU A 6 16.57 18.03 6.96
N GLU A 7 16.05 18.84 6.01
CA GLU A 7 16.70 19.11 4.73
C GLU A 7 18.11 19.71 4.90
N ALA A 8 18.26 20.70 5.77
CA ALA A 8 19.55 21.33 6.04
C ALA A 8 20.58 20.38 6.66
N ASN A 9 20.14 19.31 7.32
CA ASN A 9 20.99 18.29 7.92
C ASN A 9 21.09 17.01 7.09
N ASN A 10 20.54 17.00 5.87
CA ASN A 10 20.44 15.81 5.02
C ASN A 10 19.82 14.59 5.75
N ALA A 11 18.87 14.85 6.64
CA ALA A 11 18.16 13.86 7.43
C ALA A 11 16.75 13.62 6.84
N LEU A 12 16.19 12.43 7.11
CA LEU A 12 14.86 12.02 6.68
C LEU A 12 14.12 11.39 7.86
N ASP A 13 12.86 11.74 8.03
CA ASP A 13 11.96 10.96 8.88
C ASP A 13 11.24 9.86 8.08
N PHE A 14 10.44 9.03 8.77
CA PHE A 14 9.78 7.88 8.15
C PHE A 14 8.76 8.28 7.07
N ASP A 15 8.07 9.41 7.24
CA ASP A 15 7.09 9.89 6.25
C ASP A 15 7.80 10.50 5.03
N ASP A 16 8.97 11.10 5.24
CA ASP A 16 9.82 11.60 4.18
C ASP A 16 10.30 10.48 3.26
N LEU A 17 10.65 9.31 3.80
CA LEU A 17 11.07 8.16 2.99
C LEU A 17 10.01 7.78 1.95
N LEU A 18 8.75 7.65 2.39
CA LEU A 18 7.64 7.29 1.51
C LEU A 18 7.35 8.40 0.50
N SER A 19 7.30 9.65 0.96
CA SER A 19 7.02 10.81 0.10
C SER A 19 8.10 11.00 -0.96
N LYS A 20 9.37 10.77 -0.63
CA LYS A 20 10.49 10.83 -1.57
C LYS A 20 10.46 9.72 -2.60
N VAL A 21 10.03 8.52 -2.25
CA VAL A 21 9.84 7.44 -3.23
C VAL A 21 8.76 7.81 -4.25
N VAL A 22 7.61 8.33 -3.80
CA VAL A 22 6.56 8.80 -4.71
C VAL A 22 7.08 9.91 -5.64
N HIS A 23 7.84 10.86 -5.08
CA HIS A 23 8.47 11.92 -5.87
C HIS A 23 9.49 11.36 -6.88
N LEU A 24 10.33 10.40 -6.47
CA LEU A 24 11.31 9.77 -7.33
C LEU A 24 10.64 9.08 -8.52
N PHE A 25 9.63 8.24 -8.27
CA PHE A 25 8.91 7.53 -9.34
C PHE A 25 8.16 8.47 -10.28
N LYS A 26 7.69 9.63 -9.79
CA LYS A 26 7.00 10.62 -10.62
C LYS A 26 7.96 11.36 -11.56
N ASN A 27 9.16 11.72 -11.08
CA ASN A 27 10.07 12.58 -11.83
C ASN A 27 11.12 11.79 -12.64
N PHE A 28 11.32 10.50 -12.32
CA PHE A 28 12.31 9.63 -12.95
C PHE A 28 11.64 8.29 -13.32
N PRO A 29 10.83 8.25 -14.40
CA PRO A 29 10.10 7.05 -14.82
C PRO A 29 11.00 5.83 -15.06
N GLU A 30 12.24 6.03 -15.51
CA GLU A 30 13.22 4.97 -15.72
C GLU A 30 13.60 4.24 -14.42
N VAL A 31 13.54 4.94 -13.29
CA VAL A 31 13.74 4.33 -11.98
C VAL A 31 12.54 3.46 -11.62
N LEU A 32 11.33 3.96 -11.86
CA LEU A 32 10.11 3.19 -11.64
C LEU A 32 10.08 1.92 -12.53
N GLU A 33 10.35 2.05 -13.82
CA GLU A 33 10.39 0.94 -14.78
C GLU A 33 11.34 -0.16 -14.34
N LYS A 34 12.55 0.20 -13.88
CA LYS A 34 13.51 -0.75 -13.31
C LYS A 34 12.92 -1.58 -12.16
N TYR A 35 12.12 -0.96 -11.29
CA TYR A 35 11.48 -1.67 -10.18
C TYR A 35 10.23 -2.44 -10.62
N GLN A 36 9.48 -1.95 -11.61
CA GLN A 36 8.37 -2.67 -12.21
C GLN A 36 8.83 -3.97 -12.89
N ASP A 37 9.97 -3.94 -13.59
CA ASP A 37 10.58 -5.11 -14.21
C ASP A 37 11.06 -6.13 -13.16
N LYS A 38 11.60 -5.63 -12.05
CA LYS A 38 12.08 -6.45 -10.93
C LYS A 38 10.93 -7.07 -10.15
N PHE A 39 9.89 -6.30 -9.84
CA PHE A 39 8.77 -6.70 -8.98
C PHE A 39 7.55 -7.10 -9.83
N ARG A 40 7.63 -8.30 -10.42
CA ARG A 40 6.54 -8.85 -11.23
C ARG A 40 5.32 -9.30 -10.43
N TYR A 41 5.46 -9.47 -9.12
CA TYR A 41 4.40 -9.82 -8.18
C TYR A 41 4.60 -9.03 -6.90
N ILE A 42 3.55 -8.36 -6.42
CA ILE A 42 3.58 -7.53 -5.23
C ILE A 42 2.59 -8.12 -4.23
N LEU A 43 3.10 -8.49 -3.06
CA LEU A 43 2.31 -9.05 -1.96
C LEU A 43 2.35 -8.05 -0.81
N ILE A 44 1.18 -7.59 -0.37
CA ILE A 44 1.04 -6.68 0.75
C ILE A 44 0.25 -7.39 1.84
N ASP A 45 0.84 -7.49 3.02
CA ASP A 45 0.19 -7.98 4.23
C ASP A 45 -0.34 -6.80 5.05
N GLU A 46 -1.29 -7.06 5.95
CA GLU A 46 -1.91 -6.05 6.82
C GLU A 46 -2.38 -4.79 6.06
N TYR A 47 -3.04 -4.98 4.92
CA TYR A 47 -3.42 -3.89 4.02
C TYR A 47 -4.35 -2.85 4.69
N GLN A 48 -5.14 -3.29 5.66
CA GLN A 48 -6.01 -2.43 6.48
C GLN A 48 -5.24 -1.40 7.30
N ASP A 49 -3.93 -1.58 7.54
CA ASP A 49 -3.09 -0.64 8.29
C ASP A 49 -2.31 0.33 7.40
N THR A 50 -2.49 0.24 6.08
CA THR A 50 -1.75 1.06 5.11
C THR A 50 -2.33 2.47 4.99
N ASN A 51 -1.46 3.43 4.65
CA ASN A 51 -1.84 4.81 4.36
C ASN A 51 -1.85 5.11 2.86
N SER A 52 -2.39 6.29 2.49
CA SER A 52 -2.55 6.69 1.08
C SER A 52 -1.22 6.89 0.31
N ILE A 53 -0.11 7.16 1.00
CA ILE A 53 1.21 7.30 0.35
C ILE A 53 1.76 5.91 0.03
N GLN A 54 1.64 4.97 0.96
CA GLN A 54 2.04 3.56 0.73
C GLN A 54 1.24 2.97 -0.43
N GLU A 55 -0.08 3.18 -0.46
CA GLU A 55 -0.94 2.71 -1.53
C GLU A 55 -0.54 3.26 -2.91
N LYS A 56 -0.18 4.54 -3.00
CA LYS A 56 0.36 5.14 -4.25
C LYS A 56 1.61 4.41 -4.72
N ILE A 57 2.53 4.12 -3.81
CA ILE A 57 3.76 3.37 -4.13
C ILE A 57 3.40 1.98 -4.66
N PHE A 58 2.48 1.27 -3.98
CA PHE A 58 2.07 -0.08 -4.39
C PHE A 58 1.47 -0.09 -5.79
N PHE A 59 0.57 0.84 -6.11
CA PHE A 59 -0.03 0.92 -7.44
C PHE A 59 0.95 1.40 -8.52
N GLN A 60 1.87 2.31 -8.20
CA GLN A 60 2.95 2.68 -9.13
C GLN A 60 3.79 1.45 -9.49
N LEU A 61 4.22 0.67 -8.49
CA LEU A 61 4.99 -0.56 -8.71
C LEU A 61 4.17 -1.64 -9.45
N ALA A 62 2.88 -1.79 -9.12
CA ALA A 62 2.00 -2.75 -9.77
C ALA A 62 1.65 -2.36 -11.21
N GLY A 63 1.87 -1.11 -11.63
CA GLY A 63 1.54 -0.63 -12.97
C GLY A 63 2.19 -1.43 -14.10
N GLY A 64 3.39 -1.99 -13.89
CA GLY A 64 4.09 -2.76 -14.92
C GLY A 64 3.52 -4.17 -15.14
N SER A 65 3.31 -4.93 -14.06
CA SER A 65 2.87 -6.33 -14.14
C SER A 65 1.36 -6.53 -13.95
N ARG A 66 0.70 -5.59 -13.26
CA ARG A 66 -0.69 -5.66 -12.79
C ARG A 66 -0.98 -6.89 -11.92
N ASN A 67 0.05 -7.37 -11.23
CA ASN A 67 -0.01 -8.49 -10.29
C ASN A 67 0.23 -7.99 -8.87
N ILE A 68 -0.87 -7.62 -8.22
CA ILE A 68 -0.89 -7.24 -6.81
C ILE A 68 -1.82 -8.19 -6.06
N TYR A 69 -1.37 -8.65 -4.90
CA TYR A 69 -2.11 -9.47 -3.96
C TYR A 69 -2.04 -8.80 -2.60
N VAL A 70 -3.19 -8.59 -1.98
CA VAL A 70 -3.28 -7.95 -0.66
C VAL A 70 -4.02 -8.88 0.29
N VAL A 71 -3.56 -8.91 1.53
CA VAL A 71 -4.23 -9.57 2.65
C VAL A 71 -4.59 -8.50 3.66
N GLY A 72 -5.77 -8.62 4.26
CA GLY A 72 -6.18 -7.77 5.35
C GLY A 72 -7.46 -8.26 6.01
N ASP A 73 -7.69 -7.75 7.20
CA ASP A 73 -8.82 -8.06 8.08
C ASP A 73 -9.53 -6.76 8.45
N ASP A 74 -10.80 -6.61 8.06
CA ASP A 74 -11.59 -5.42 8.36
C ASP A 74 -12.08 -5.36 9.80
N ASP A 75 -12.18 -6.48 10.51
CA ASP A 75 -12.59 -6.54 11.92
C ASP A 75 -11.44 -6.17 12.87
N GLN A 76 -10.18 -6.45 12.48
CA GLN A 76 -9.00 -6.03 13.26
C GLN A 76 -8.71 -4.52 13.18
N SER A 77 -9.45 -3.79 12.38
CA SER A 77 -9.26 -2.36 12.19
C SER A 77 -9.88 -1.46 13.27
N LEU A 78 -10.03 -1.98 14.50
CA LEU A 78 -10.53 -1.31 15.72
C LEU A 78 -9.89 0.07 16.02
N TYR A 79 -8.80 0.43 15.34
CA TYR A 79 -8.18 1.75 15.30
C TYR A 79 -8.83 2.76 14.30
N ARG A 80 -10.15 2.67 14.10
CA ARG A 80 -10.97 3.60 13.26
C ARG A 80 -10.74 5.10 13.51
N PHE A 81 -10.15 5.50 14.65
CA PHE A 81 -9.79 6.90 14.92
C PHE A 81 -8.71 7.48 13.99
N ARG A 82 -8.04 6.65 13.17
CA ARG A 82 -7.16 7.13 12.09
C ARG A 82 -7.82 7.25 10.71
N GLY A 83 -9.11 6.89 10.58
CA GLY A 83 -10.03 7.26 9.48
C GLY A 83 -9.73 6.76 8.05
N ALA A 84 -8.46 6.52 7.69
CA ALA A 84 -8.04 6.26 6.31
C ALA A 84 -7.66 4.80 6.03
N ALA A 85 -7.44 3.99 7.06
CA ALA A 85 -6.78 2.69 6.94
C ALA A 85 -7.73 1.60 6.40
N VAL A 86 -8.93 1.48 6.98
CA VAL A 86 -9.97 0.51 6.57
C VAL A 86 -10.50 0.78 5.16
N GLU A 87 -10.63 2.05 4.81
CA GLU A 87 -11.20 2.47 3.53
C GLU A 87 -10.36 1.97 2.35
N ASN A 88 -9.05 1.80 2.55
CA ASN A 88 -8.18 1.25 1.51
C ASN A 88 -8.56 -0.20 1.21
N LEU A 89 -8.75 -1.03 2.24
CA LEU A 89 -9.14 -2.43 2.07
C LEU A 89 -10.55 -2.54 1.46
N VAL A 90 -11.52 -1.78 1.97
CA VAL A 90 -12.91 -1.80 1.48
C VAL A 90 -12.99 -1.34 0.02
N ARG A 91 -12.23 -0.31 -0.36
CA ARG A 91 -12.21 0.23 -1.73
C ARG A 91 -11.16 -0.42 -2.63
N PHE A 92 -10.51 -1.49 -2.21
CA PHE A 92 -9.41 -2.07 -2.98
C PHE A 92 -9.84 -2.44 -4.41
N GLU A 93 -11.04 -3.00 -4.59
CA GLU A 93 -11.61 -3.29 -5.91
C GLU A 93 -11.76 -2.05 -6.79
N GLU A 94 -12.34 -0.97 -6.25
CA GLU A 94 -12.51 0.32 -6.94
C GLU A 94 -11.14 0.90 -7.35
N ARG A 95 -10.18 0.88 -6.43
CA ARG A 95 -8.84 1.41 -6.66
C ARG A 95 -8.06 0.59 -7.67
N CYS A 96 -8.12 -0.74 -7.62
CA CYS A 96 -7.55 -1.60 -8.66
C CYS A 96 -8.13 -1.30 -10.04
N ASN A 97 -9.44 -1.08 -10.14
CA ASN A 97 -10.06 -0.69 -11.40
C ASN A 97 -9.55 0.67 -11.87
N MET A 98 -9.47 1.66 -10.97
CA MET A 98 -9.02 3.02 -11.29
C MET A 98 -7.54 3.08 -11.70
N PHE A 99 -6.64 2.38 -11.00
CA PHE A 99 -5.20 2.47 -11.20
C PHE A 99 -4.63 1.43 -12.17
N LEU A 100 -5.22 0.23 -12.21
CA LEU A 100 -4.70 -0.90 -13.00
C LEU A 100 -5.64 -1.33 -14.12
N GLY A 101 -6.85 -0.75 -14.21
CA GLY A 101 -7.87 -1.14 -15.18
C GLY A 101 -8.30 -2.60 -15.03
N LYS A 102 -8.18 -3.16 -13.82
CA LYS A 102 -8.39 -4.58 -13.56
C LYS A 102 -9.20 -4.78 -12.29
N LYS A 103 -10.20 -5.67 -12.39
CA LYS A 103 -10.96 -6.13 -11.23
C LYS A 103 -10.17 -7.23 -10.50
N PRO A 104 -9.89 -7.10 -9.19
CA PRO A 104 -9.26 -8.16 -8.42
C PRO A 104 -10.24 -9.31 -8.15
N LYS A 105 -9.71 -10.50 -7.87
CA LYS A 105 -10.49 -11.61 -7.34
C LYS A 105 -10.44 -11.56 -5.82
N ARG A 106 -11.60 -11.44 -5.17
CA ARG A 106 -11.73 -11.56 -3.72
C ARG A 106 -11.79 -13.02 -3.30
N ILE A 107 -11.10 -13.36 -2.21
CA ILE A 107 -11.13 -14.67 -1.58
C ILE A 107 -11.30 -14.42 -0.08
N ASP A 108 -12.41 -14.89 0.48
CA ASP A 108 -12.67 -14.76 1.92
C ASP A 108 -12.19 -16.03 2.63
N LEU A 109 -11.44 -15.85 3.72
CA LEU A 109 -10.91 -16.93 4.55
C LEU A 109 -11.70 -16.96 5.87
N SER A 110 -12.74 -17.80 5.94
CA SER A 110 -13.66 -17.86 7.08
C SER A 110 -13.32 -18.91 8.13
N ILE A 111 -12.36 -19.81 7.84
CA ILE A 111 -11.97 -20.87 8.78
C ILE A 111 -10.84 -20.36 9.65
N ASN A 112 -11.10 -20.24 10.95
CA ASN A 112 -10.10 -19.92 11.95
C ASN A 112 -9.34 -21.19 12.38
N TYR A 113 -8.01 -21.13 12.32
CA TYR A 113 -7.12 -22.18 12.82
C TYR A 113 -6.23 -21.72 14.00
N GLY A 114 -6.33 -20.44 14.38
CA GLY A 114 -5.48 -19.79 15.40
C GLY A 114 -6.07 -19.77 16.81
N SER A 115 -7.39 -19.91 16.97
CA SER A 115 -8.08 -20.02 18.26
C SER A 115 -9.01 -21.23 18.29
N SER A 116 -9.14 -21.89 19.45
CA SER A 116 -10.23 -22.86 19.67
C SER A 116 -11.56 -22.09 19.69
N GLY A 117 -12.61 -22.60 19.04
CA GLY A 117 -13.91 -21.93 18.80
C GLY A 117 -14.77 -21.57 20.03
N MET A 118 -14.14 -21.10 21.11
CA MET A 118 -14.71 -20.57 22.35
C MET A 118 -14.23 -19.14 22.62
N ILE A 119 -13.85 -18.37 21.58
CA ILE A 119 -13.54 -16.94 21.66
C ILE A 119 -14.33 -16.23 20.57
#